data_AF-A0A843CBA0-F1
#
_entry.id   AF-A0A843CBA0-F1
#
_cell.length_a   1.000
_cell.length_b   1.000
_cell.length_c   1.000
_cell.angle_alpha   90.00
_cell.angle_beta   90.00
_cell.angle_gamma   90.00
#
_symmetry.space_group_name_H-M   'P 1'
#
loop_
_entity.id
_entity.type
_entity.pdbx_description
1 polymer ?
#
loop_
_entity_poly.entity_id
_entity_poly.type
_entity_poly.pdbx_seq_one_letter_code
_entity_poly.pdbx_strand_id
1 'polypeptide(L)' 'MTKVRRTITINHTLDEAISLLAAENSESYSGYIESRLLMNENVKKTIQGLEKLPKFPKIDLNKIQKTPLAAQ' A
#
# COMPACT_ATOMS: atom_id res chain seq x y z
N MET A 1 -19.51 -13.45 5.44
CA MET A 1 -19.38 -12.06 5.94
C MET A 1 -20.76 -11.45 6.05
N THR A 2 -21.08 -10.84 7.19
CA THR A 2 -22.35 -10.12 7.37
C THR A 2 -22.22 -8.70 6.86
N LYS A 3 -23.10 -8.27 5.96
CA LYS A 3 -23.13 -6.87 5.49
C LYS A 3 -23.68 -5.99 6.62
N VAL A 4 -22.95 -4.93 6.96
CA VAL A 4 -23.35 -3.94 7.98
C VAL A 4 -23.60 -2.62 7.28
N ARG A 5 -24.78 -2.02 7.51
CA ARG A 5 -25.08 -0.67 7.02
C ARG A 5 -24.49 0.37 7.98
N ARG A 6 -23.70 1.29 7.45
CA ARG A 6 -23.20 2.46 8.18
C ARG A 6 -23.53 3.72 7.41
N THR A 7 -23.83 4.79 8.13
CA THR A 7 -24.03 6.12 7.58
C THR A 7 -22.95 7.02 8.13
N ILE A 8 -22.31 7.79 7.24
CA ILE A 8 -21.28 8.75 7.59
C ILE A 8 -21.69 10.11 7.02
N THR A 9 -21.35 11.18 7.74
CA THR A 9 -21.52 12.54 7.25
C THR A 9 -20.19 13.01 6.71
N ILE A 10 -20.20 13.46 5.46
CA ILE A 10 -19.05 14.04 4.76
C ILE A 10 -19.45 15.38 4.17
N ASN A 11 -18.47 16.20 3.79
CA ASN A 11 -18.76 17.44 3.08
C ASN A 11 -19.24 17.16 1.64
N HIS A 12 -19.96 18.13 1.07
CA HIS A 12 -20.57 18.00 -0.25
C HIS A 12 -19.55 17.74 -1.37
N THR A 13 -18.43 18.47 -1.39
CA THR A 13 -17.40 18.33 -2.43
C THR A 13 -16.80 16.92 -2.46
N LEU A 14 -16.57 16.32 -1.29
CA LEU A 14 -16.09 14.94 -1.19
C LEU A 14 -17.15 13.95 -1.67
N ASP A 15 -18.43 14.20 -1.37
CA ASP A 15 -19.54 13.35 -1.82
C ASP A 15 -19.67 13.31 -3.35
N GLU A 16 -19.54 14.47 -4.00
CA GLU A 16 -19.52 14.58 -5.46
C GLU A 16 -18.33 13.86 -6.07
N ALA A 17 -17.13 14.08 -5.50
CA ALA A 17 -15.92 13.43 -5.97
C ALA A 17 -16.03 11.89 -5.87
N ILE A 18 -16.56 11.37 -4.75
CA ILE A 18 -16.79 9.93 -4.59
C ILE A 18 -17.81 9.42 -5.61
N SER A 19 -18.90 10.16 -5.83
CA SER A 19 -19.94 9.77 -6.79
C SER A 19 -19.41 9.69 -8.23
N LEU A 20 -18.61 10.67 -8.65
CA LEU A 20 -17.96 10.68 -9.97
C LEU A 20 -17.00 9.51 -10.12
N LEU A 21 -16.11 9.30 -9.14
CA LEU A 21 -15.13 8.23 -9.19
C LEU A 21 -15.79 6.84 -9.16
N ALA A 22 -16.86 6.67 -8.38
CA ALA A 22 -17.63 5.43 -8.37
C ALA A 22 -18.24 5.14 -9.75
N ALA A 23 -18.80 6.17 -10.41
CA ALA A 23 -19.34 6.05 -11.76
C ALA A 23 -18.25 5.70 -12.79
N GLU A 24 -17.09 6.36 -12.74
CA GLU A 24 -15.94 6.07 -13.61
C GLU A 24 -15.46 4.62 -13.48
N ASN A 25 -15.54 4.04 -12.28
CA ASN A 25 -15.15 2.66 -12.02
C ASN A 25 -16.28 1.65 -12.21
N SER A 26 -17.48 2.08 -12.67
CA SER A 26 -18.67 1.23 -12.77
C SER A 26 -19.05 0.53 -11.45
N GLU A 27 -18.76 1.18 -10.32
CA GLU A 27 -19.04 0.66 -8.98
C GLU A 27 -20.20 1.43 -8.34
N SER A 28 -20.95 0.75 -7.47
CA SER A 28 -21.88 1.46 -6.58
C SER A 28 -21.12 2.36 -5.62
N TYR A 29 -21.70 3.49 -5.23
CA TYR A 29 -21.10 4.43 -4.25
C TYR A 29 -20.54 3.72 -3.00
N SER A 30 -21.33 2.84 -2.37
CA SER A 30 -20.89 2.09 -1.18
C SER A 30 -19.79 1.07 -1.50
N GLY A 31 -19.85 0.44 -2.67
CA GLY A 31 -18.84 -0.52 -3.13
C GLY A 31 -17.50 0.16 -3.37
N TYR A 32 -17.52 1.35 -3.97
CA TYR A 32 -16.34 2.18 -4.18
C TYR A 32 -15.66 2.53 -2.85
N ILE A 33 -16.43 3.01 -1.87
CA ILE A 33 -15.89 3.30 -0.53
C ILE A 33 -15.28 2.04 0.11
N GLU A 34 -15.98 0.91 0.06
CA GLU A 34 -15.51 -0.35 0.64
C GLU A 34 -14.20 -0.83 0.00
N SER A 35 -14.12 -0.80 -1.33
CA SER A 35 -12.93 -1.16 -2.10
C SER A 35 -11.72 -0.30 -1.73
N ARG A 36 -11.90 1.02 -1.65
CA ARG A 36 -10.83 1.97 -1.27
C ARG A 36 -10.36 1.78 0.17
N LEU A 37 -11.27 1.50 1.10
CA LEU A 37 -10.91 1.20 2.50
C LEU A 37 -10.10 -0.11 2.61
N LEU A 38 -10.51 -1.16 1.89
CA LEU A 38 -9.78 -2.43 1.84
C LEU A 38 -8.38 -2.25 1.25
N MET A 39 -8.25 -1.49 0.17
CA MET A 39 -6.97 -1.19 -0.45
C MET A 39 -6.04 -0.44 0.51
N ASN A 40 -6.56 0.54 1.27
CA ASN A 40 -5.78 1.27 2.27
C ASN A 40 -5.25 0.35 3.39
N GLU A 41 -6.10 -0.55 3.91
CA GLU A 41 -5.70 -1.52 4.93
C GLU A 41 -4.62 -2.49 4.42
N ASN A 42 -4.71 -2.93 3.16
CA ASN A 42 -3.69 -3.78 2.55
C ASN A 42 -2.36 -3.04 2.39
N VAL A 43 -2.38 -1.78 1.92
CA VAL A 43 -1.18 -0.94 1.83
C VAL A 43 -0.54 -0.77 3.21
N LYS A 44 -1.33 -0.47 4.23
CA LYS A 44 -0.87 -0.34 5.61
C LYS A 44 -0.19 -1.61 6.12
N LYS A 45 -0.79 -2.79 5.89
CA LYS A 45 -0.19 -4.08 6.25
C LYS A 45 1.12 -4.34 5.53
N THR A 46 1.21 -4.01 4.25
CA THR A 46 2.44 -4.14 3.47
C THR A 46 3.55 -3.27 4.03
N ILE A 47 3.27 -2.00 4.33
CA ILE A 47 4.25 -1.09 4.93
C ILE A 47 4.76 -1.63 6.27
N GLN A 48 3.85 -2.09 7.14
CA GLN A 48 4.23 -2.72 8.42
C GLN A 48 5.10 -3.98 8.25
N GLY A 49 4.91 -4.73 7.16
CA GLY A 49 5.75 -5.86 6.80
C GLY A 49 7.16 -5.42 6.37
N LEU A 50 7.24 -4.38 5.54
CA LEU A 50 8.51 -3.83 5.07
C LEU A 50 9.34 -3.22 6.21
N GLU A 51 8.71 -2.55 7.17
CA GLU A 51 9.38 -2.02 8.36
C GLU A 51 10.01 -3.10 9.24
N LYS A 52 9.45 -4.32 9.23
CA LYS A 52 9.96 -5.48 9.97
C LYS A 52 11.07 -6.22 9.23
N LEU A 53 11.37 -5.86 7.98
CA LEU A 53 12.47 -6.49 7.27
C LEU A 53 13.78 -6.14 7.98
N PRO A 54 14.65 -7.14 8.23
CA PRO A 54 15.97 -6.87 8.77
C PRO A 54 16.67 -5.92 7.80
N LYS A 55 17.21 -4.82 8.33
CA LYS A 55 18.01 -3.89 7.53
C LYS A 55 19.12 -4.71 6.88
N PHE A 56 19.21 -4.65 5.54
CA PHE A 56 20.25 -5.36 4.81
C PHE A 56 21.61 -5.01 5.43
N PRO A 57 22.47 -6.00 5.71
CA PRO A 57 23.81 -5.70 6.19
C PRO A 57 24.48 -4.81 5.15
N LYS A 58 24.95 -3.64 5.59
CA LYS A 58 25.78 -2.78 4.74
C LYS A 58 27.02 -3.59 4.38
N ILE A 59 27.12 -4.01 3.12
CA ILE A 59 28.33 -4.64 2.62
C ILE A 59 29.40 -3.55 2.60
N ASP A 60 30.37 -3.67 3.50
CA ASP A 60 31.56 -2.83 3.48
C ASP A 60 32.45 -3.29 2.33
N LEU A 61 32.33 -2.59 1.19
CA LEU A 61 33.11 -2.85 -0.02
C LEU A 61 34.62 -2.74 0.23
N ASN A 62 35.06 -2.07 1.31
CA ASN A 62 36.47 -1.99 1.66
C ASN A 62 37.02 -3.28 2.28
N LYS A 63 36.15 -4.20 2.74
CA LYS A 63 36.55 -5.52 3.23
C LYS A 63 36.68 -6.56 2.12
N ILE A 64 36.25 -6.25 0.90
CA ILE A 64 36.56 -7.06 -0.28
C ILE A 64 37.99 -6.74 -0.70
N GLN A 65 38.95 -7.12 0.13
CA GLN A 65 40.36 -7.03 -0.24
C GLN A 65 40.57 -7.91 -1.47
N LYS A 66 41.07 -7.27 -2.51
CA LYS A 66 41.46 -7.84 -3.80
C LYS A 66 42.23 -9.14 -3.55
N THR A 67 41.66 -10.29 -3.90
CA THR A 67 42.45 -11.49 -4.14
C THR A 67 43.42 -11.15 -5.28
N PRO A 68 44.74 -11.19 -5.07
CA PRO A 68 45.64 -11.13 -6.21
C PRO A 68 45.33 -12.37 -7.07
N LEU A 69 44.97 -12.15 -8.34
CA LEU A 69 45.02 -13.21 -9.33
C LEU A 69 46.46 -13.72 -9.33
N ALA A 70 46.72 -14.87 -8.72
CA ALA A 70 47.94 -15.61 -8.96
C ALA A 70 47.88 -16.07 -10.42
N ALA A 71 48.59 -15.36 -11.29
CA ALA A 71 48.84 -15.79 -12.66
C ALA A 71 49.69 -17.08 -12.59
N GLN A 72 49.16 -18.16 -13.16
CA GLN A 72 49.93 -19.37 -13.51
C GLN A 72 50.63 -19.16 -14.84
#